data_AF-A0A251XYE2-F1
#
_entry.id   AF-A0A251XYE2-F1
#
_cell.length_a   1.000
_cell.length_b   1.000
_cell.length_c   1.000
_cell.angle_alpha   90.00
_cell.angle_beta   90.00
_cell.angle_gamma   90.00
#
_symmetry.space_group_name_H-M   'P 1'
#
loop_
_entity.id
_entity.type
_entity.pdbx_description
1 polymer ?
#
loop_
_entity_poly.entity_id
_entity_poly.type
_entity_poly.pdbx_seq_one_letter_code
_entity_poly.pdbx_strand_id
1 'polypeptide(L)' 'MTAGNLSTHLRKLEDPGYVEVRKTHEGRQPVTYLALTTVGRRAFEDYRRALTEMLDA' A
#
# COMPACT_ATOMS: atom_id res chain seq x y z
N MET A 1 10.60 5.63 8.78
CA MET A 1 9.77 4.39 8.82
C MET A 1 10.67 3.21 9.16
N THR A 2 10.23 2.30 10.03
CA THR A 2 10.95 1.05 10.36
C THR A 2 10.27 -0.15 9.71
N ALA A 3 10.93 -1.31 9.62
CA ALA A 3 10.36 -2.53 9.06
C ALA A 3 9.06 -2.96 9.77
N GLY A 4 9.01 -2.83 11.10
CA GLY A 4 7.79 -3.10 11.89
C GLY A 4 6.64 -2.15 11.56
N ASN A 5 6.93 -0.85 11.40
CA ASN A 5 5.92 0.12 10.99
C ASN A 5 5.40 -0.19 9.59
N LEU A 6 6.27 -0.54 8.64
CA LEU A 6 5.85 -0.90 7.29
C LEU A 6 4.93 -2.11 7.28
N SER A 7 5.29 -3.20 7.97
CA SER A 7 4.47 -4.42 8.03
C SER A 7 3.05 -4.15 8.54
N THR A 8 2.92 -3.37 9.61
CA THR A 8 1.61 -2.98 10.17
C THR A 8 0.77 -2.17 9.18
N HIS A 9 1.38 -1.27 8.41
CA HIS A 9 0.65 -0.46 7.43
C HIS A 9 0.23 -1.30 6.22
N LEU A 10 1.09 -2.22 5.77
CA LEU A 10 0.75 -3.11 4.66
C LEU A 10 -0.43 -4.02 4.99
N ARG A 11 -0.50 -4.58 6.20
CA ARG A 11 -1.67 -5.38 6.59
C ARG A 11 -2.97 -4.59 6.53
N LYS A 12 -2.96 -3.35 7.04
CA LYS A 12 -4.14 -2.46 6.99
C LYS A 12 -4.58 -2.10 5.58
N LEU A 13 -3.66 -2.12 4.61
CA LEU A 13 -3.96 -1.86 3.20
C LEU A 13 -4.34 -3.15 2.47
N GLU A 14 -3.81 -4.30 2.87
CA GLU A 14 -4.11 -5.61 2.31
C GLU A 14 -5.49 -6.12 2.76
N ASP A 15 -5.85 -5.97 4.03
CA ASP A 15 -7.13 -6.41 4.61
C ASP A 15 -8.37 -5.91 3.82
N PRO A 16 -8.47 -4.62 3.41
CA PRO A 16 -9.54 -4.12 2.55
C PRO A 16 -9.29 -4.33 1.04
N GLY A 17 -8.17 -4.94 0.66
CA GLY A 17 -7.83 -5.24 -0.73
C GLY A 17 -7.24 -4.05 -1.51
N TYR A 18 -6.63 -3.06 -0.85
CA TYR A 18 -5.99 -1.94 -1.54
C TYR A 18 -4.61 -2.29 -2.12
N VAL A 19 -3.87 -3.18 -1.48
CA VAL A 19 -2.60 -3.69 -1.99
C VAL A 19 -2.64 -5.20 -2.12
N GLU A 20 -1.95 -5.70 -3.15
CA GLU A 20 -1.57 -7.10 -3.27
C GLU A 20 -0.16 -7.27 -2.72
N VAL A 21 0.03 -8.26 -1.83
CA VAL A 21 1.33 -8.61 -1.25
C VAL A 21 1.77 -9.97 -1.77
N ARG A 22 2.86 -10.00 -2.53
CA ARG A 22 3.44 -11.26 -3.04
C ARG A 22 4.79 -11.53 -2.40
N LYS A 23 4.86 -12.55 -1.55
CA LYS A 23 6.10 -13.01 -0.92
C LYS A 23 6.73 -14.12 -1.77
N THR A 24 8.02 -14.01 -2.02
CA THR A 24 8.79 -15.01 -2.76
C THR A 24 10.24 -15.06 -2.26
N HIS A 25 11.07 -15.87 -2.90
CA HIS A 25 12.51 -15.93 -2.68
C HIS A 25 13.24 -15.67 -3.99
N GLU A 26 14.14 -14.68 -4.01
CA GLU A 26 15.12 -14.52 -5.08
C GLU A 26 16.42 -15.16 -4.60
N GLY A 27 16.71 -16.36 -5.10
CA GLY A 27 17.80 -17.19 -4.59
C GLY A 27 17.57 -17.58 -3.13
N ARG A 28 18.44 -17.11 -2.23
CA ARG A 28 18.36 -17.37 -0.78
C ARG A 28 17.75 -16.21 0.03
N GLN A 29 17.34 -15.13 -0.63
CA GLN A 29 16.80 -13.94 0.04
C GLN A 29 15.28 -13.88 -0.09
N PRO A 30 14.52 -13.75 1.02
CA PRO A 30 13.10 -13.51 0.96
C PRO A 30 12.83 -12.09 0.43
N VAL A 31 11.96 -11.99 -0.57
CA VAL A 31 11.55 -10.74 -1.20
C VAL A 31 10.03 -10.61 -1.12
N THR A 32 9.56 -9.41 -0.81
CA THR A 32 8.13 -9.09 -0.81
C THR A 32 7.87 -8.03 -1.87
N TYR A 33 7.05 -8.36 -2.86
CA TYR A 33 6.54 -7.42 -3.84
C TYR A 33 5.19 -6.87 -3.40
N LEU A 34 4.96 -5.61 -3.71
CA LEU A 34 3.76 -4.87 -3.37
C LEU A 34 3.24 -4.20 -4.63
N ALA A 35 1.94 -4.30 -4.88
CA ALA A 35 1.27 -3.59 -5.96
C ALA A 35 -0.07 -3.03 -5.49
N LEU A 36 -0.47 -1.88 -6.01
CA LEU A 36 -1.84 -1.39 -5.84
C LEU A 36 -2.80 -2.25 -6.66
N THR A 37 -3.90 -2.65 -6.06
CA THR A 37 -5.02 -3.23 -6.80
C THR A 37 -5.78 -2.13 -7.55
N THR A 38 -6.72 -2.51 -8.41
CA THR A 38 -7.63 -1.53 -9.04
C THR A 38 -8.44 -0.75 -8.00
N VAL A 39 -8.85 -1.42 -6.91
CA VAL A 39 -9.60 -0.79 -5.81
C VAL A 39 -8.69 0.18 -5.05
N GLY A 40 -7.48 -0.27 -4.69
CA GLY A 40 -6.52 0.58 -3.98
C GLY A 40 -6.06 1.79 -4.78
N ARG A 41 -5.92 1.65 -6.10
CA ARG A 41 -5.62 2.79 -6.98
C ARG A 41 -6.70 3.87 -6.92
N ARG A 42 -7.98 3.48 -7.03
CA ARG A 42 -9.11 4.42 -6.92
C ARG A 42 -9.17 5.08 -5.54
N ALA A 43 -9.06 4.28 -4.47
CA ALA A 43 -9.05 4.80 -3.11
C ALA A 43 -7.89 5.79 -2.87
N PHE A 44 -6.72 5.54 -3.45
CA PHE A 44 -5.59 6.44 -3.39
C PHE A 44 -5.83 7.75 -4.15
N GLU A 45 -6.43 7.68 -5.34
CA GLU A 45 -6.80 8.86 -6.13
C GLU A 45 -7.82 9.74 -5.39
N ASP A 46 -8.85 9.13 -4.78
CA ASP A 46 -9.84 9.83 -3.98
C ASP A 46 -9.21 10.50 -2.76
N TYR A 47 -8.33 9.79 -2.04
CA TYR A 47 -7.57 10.35 -0.92
C TYR A 47 -6.72 11.54 -1.36
N ARG A 48 -6.03 11.42 -2.49
CA ARG A 48 -5.17 12.49 -3.01
C ARG A 48 -5.97 13.72 -3.39
N ARG A 49 -7.15 13.54 -4.02
CA ARG A 49 -8.08 14.63 -4.33
C ARG A 49 -8.51 15.36 -3.06
N ALA A 50 -9.01 14.62 -2.06
CA ALA A 50 -9.47 15.21 -0.80
C ALA A 50 -8.34 15.96 -0.07
N LEU A 51 -7.13 15.40 -0.06
CA LEU A 51 -5.97 16.05 0.54
C LEU A 51 -5.61 17.37 -0.19
N THR A 52 -5.64 17.37 -1.52
CA THR A 52 -5.38 18.58 -2.31
C THR A 52 -6.46 19.65 -2.06
N GLU A 53 -7.74 19.27 -2.06
CA GLU A 53 -8.85 20.19 -1.74
C GLU A 53 -8.73 20.83 -0.35
N MET A 54 -8.21 20.10 0.64
CA MET A 54 -7.96 20.62 1.98
C MET A 54 -6.78 21.59 2.06
N LEU A 55 -5.78 21.43 1.19
CA LEU A 55 -4.58 22.27 1.18
C LEU A 55 -4.75 23.54 0.33
N ASP A 56 -5.62 23.49 -0.68
CA ASP A 56 -5.90 24.61 -1.58
C ASP A 56 -7.03 25.53 -1.06
N ALA A 57 -7.60 25.23 0.11
CA ALA A 57 -8.63 26.02 0.81
C ALA A 57 -8.00 26.99 1.83
#